data_AF-A0A1W6BFK7-F1
#
_entry.id   AF-A0A1W6BFK7-F1
#
_cell.length_a   1.000
_cell.length_b   1.000
_cell.length_c   1.000
_cell.angle_alpha   90.00
_cell.angle_beta   90.00
_cell.angle_gamma   90.00
#
_symmetry.space_group_name_H-M   'P 1'
#
loop_
_entity.id
_entity.type
_entity.pdbx_description
1 polymer ?
#
loop_
_entity_poly.entity_id
_entity_poly.type
_entity_poly.pdbx_seq_one_letter_code
_entity_poly.pdbx_strand_id
1 'polypeptide(L)' 'MGCGMSFMMTLLITYINTGFDKDYFKRFITAWSVSFPVAMIATSIVAPIVKKIVDKITK' A
#
# COMPACT_ATOMS: atom_id res chain seq x y z
N MET A 1 0.41 5.70 -11.59
CA MET A 1 1.50 5.75 -10.59
C MET A 1 1.38 4.69 -9.47
N GLY A 2 0.35 3.81 -9.41
CA GLY A 2 0.03 3.10 -8.15
C GLY A 2 0.41 1.61 -8.02
N CYS A 3 0.39 0.80 -9.08
CA CYS A 3 0.47 -0.66 -8.87
C CYS A 3 1.91 -1.19 -8.69
N GLY A 4 2.87 -0.70 -9.51
CA GLY A 4 4.26 -1.17 -9.45
C GLY A 4 5.00 -0.75 -8.18
N MET A 5 4.67 0.43 -7.64
CA MET A 5 5.33 0.99 -6.44
C MET A 5 4.91 0.25 -5.16
N SER A 6 3.62 -0.10 -5.01
CA SER A 6 3.18 -0.98 -3.91
C SER A 6 3.75 -2.40 -4.04
N PHE A 7 3.93 -2.91 -5.26
CA PHE A 7 4.51 -4.24 -5.48
C PHE A 7 5.98 -4.30 -5.03
N MET A 8 6.78 -3.31 -5.46
CA MET A 8 8.21 -3.25 -5.11
C MET A 8 8.45 -2.98 -3.62
N MET A 9 7.69 -2.07 -2.99
CA MET A 9 7.95 -1.74 -1.59
C MET A 9 7.61 -2.90 -0.64
N THR A 10 6.57 -3.69 -0.96
CA THR A 10 6.21 -4.86 -0.16
C THR A 10 7.23 -6.00 -0.34
N LEU A 11 7.80 -6.19 -1.54
CA LEU A 11 8.92 -7.11 -1.79
C LEU A 11 10.16 -6.71 -0.97
N LEU A 12 10.55 -5.43 -1.04
CA LEU A 12 11.73 -4.91 -0.34
C LEU A 12 11.61 -5.03 1.19
N ILE A 13 10.46 -4.66 1.78
CA ILE A 13 10.25 -4.77 3.24
C ILE A 13 10.28 -6.23 3.70
N THR A 14 9.68 -7.14 2.92
CA THR A 14 9.70 -8.58 3.22
C THR A 14 11.13 -9.14 3.10
N TYR A 15 11.94 -8.63 2.17
CA TYR A 15 13.31 -9.11 1.91
C TYR A 15 14.25 -8.67 3.02
N ILE A 16 14.13 -7.39 3.42
CA ILE A 16 14.89 -6.81 4.51
C ILE A 16 14.56 -7.48 5.86
N ASN A 17 13.30 -7.87 6.10
CA ASN A 17 12.90 -8.46 7.39
C ASN A 17 13.11 -9.98 7.52
N THR A 18 13.14 -10.74 6.42
CA THR A 18 13.12 -12.23 6.50
C THR A 18 14.35 -12.90 5.89
N GLY A 19 15.12 -12.21 5.04
CA GLY A 19 16.06 -12.92 4.15
C GLY A 19 15.32 -13.83 3.16
N PHE A 20 16.02 -14.34 2.15
CA PHE A 20 15.42 -15.13 1.06
C PHE A 20 15.09 -16.57 1.52
N ASP A 21 14.08 -16.70 2.37
CA ASP A 21 13.58 -17.98 2.89
C ASP A 21 12.40 -18.51 2.08
N LYS A 22 12.13 -19.83 2.12
CA LYS A 22 11.18 -20.52 1.21
C LYS A 22 9.73 -20.01 1.34
N ASP A 23 9.38 -19.35 2.43
CA ASP A 23 8.07 -18.72 2.69
C ASP A 23 7.96 -17.25 2.25
N TYR A 24 9.03 -16.66 1.71
CA TYR A 24 9.09 -15.27 1.28
C TYR A 24 7.98 -14.92 0.28
N PHE A 25 7.80 -15.75 -0.74
CA PHE A 25 6.82 -15.51 -1.80
C PHE A 25 5.38 -15.60 -1.29
N LYS A 26 5.12 -16.51 -0.35
CA LYS A 26 3.81 -16.71 0.28
C LYS A 26 3.43 -15.54 1.18
N ARG A 27 4.38 -15.05 1.98
CA ARG A 27 4.22 -13.84 2.81
C ARG A 27 4.01 -12.60 1.95
N PHE A 28 4.79 -12.46 0.89
CA PHE A 28 4.67 -11.35 -0.05
C PHE A 28 3.27 -11.30 -0.71
N ILE A 29 2.80 -12.41 -1.29
CA ILE A 29 1.48 -12.44 -1.93
C ILE A 29 0.35 -12.22 -0.91
N THR A 30 0.47 -12.78 0.29
CA THR A 30 -0.53 -12.56 1.35
C THR A 30 -0.61 -11.08 1.76
N ALA A 31 0.54 -10.45 2.00
CA ALA A 31 0.59 -9.02 2.36
C ALA A 31 0.13 -8.11 1.22
N TRP A 32 0.51 -8.41 -0.02
CA TRP A 32 0.09 -7.65 -1.19
C TRP A 32 -1.42 -7.77 -1.44
N SER A 33 -1.95 -8.99 -1.37
CA SER A 33 -3.39 -9.24 -1.56
C SER A 33 -4.26 -8.63 -0.46
N VAL A 34 -3.74 -8.45 0.75
CA VAL A 34 -4.47 -7.79 1.85
C VAL A 34 -4.32 -6.26 1.78
N SER A 35 -3.14 -5.76 1.45
CA SER A 35 -2.89 -4.30 1.39
C SER A 35 -3.62 -3.61 0.24
N PHE A 36 -3.82 -4.28 -0.90
CA PHE A 36 -4.54 -3.70 -2.04
C PHE A 36 -6.01 -3.31 -1.75
N PRO A 37 -6.87 -4.21 -1.23
CA PRO A 37 -8.24 -3.85 -0.87
C PRO A 37 -8.27 -2.85 0.30
N VAL A 38 -7.36 -2.96 1.26
CA VAL A 38 -7.25 -2.01 2.38
C VAL A 38 -6.91 -0.60 1.86
N ALA A 39 -5.98 -0.47 0.91
CA ALA A 39 -5.61 0.80 0.32
C ALA A 39 -6.74 1.41 -0.54
N MET A 40 -7.49 0.57 -1.28
CA MET A 40 -8.68 1.00 -2.01
C MET A 40 -9.74 1.59 -1.07
N ILE A 41 -10.05 0.90 0.03
CA ILE A 41 -11.02 1.37 1.04
C ILE A 41 -10.52 2.65 1.70
N ALA A 42 -9.27 2.67 2.16
CA ALA A 42 -8.67 3.83 2.79
C ALA A 42 -8.68 5.05 1.86
N THR A 43 -8.31 4.88 0.59
CA THR A 43 -8.30 5.98 -0.39
C THR A 43 -9.71 6.49 -0.67
N SER A 44 -10.72 5.62 -0.73
CA SER A 44 -12.11 6.03 -0.95
C SER A 44 -12.65 6.91 0.20
N ILE A 45 -12.19 6.66 1.43
CA ILE A 45 -12.57 7.45 2.62
C ILE A 45 -11.72 8.71 2.74
N VAL A 46 -10.41 8.60 2.50
CA VAL A 46 -9.45 9.69 2.71
C VAL A 46 -9.51 10.71 1.58
N ALA A 47 -9.77 10.30 0.34
CA ALA A 47 -9.87 11.21 -0.81
C ALA A 47 -10.87 12.37 -0.61
N PRO A 48 -12.14 12.16 -0.17
CA PRO A 48 -13.06 13.28 0.08
C PRO A 48 -12.64 14.13 1.27
N ILE A 49 -11.99 13.55 2.28
CA ILE A 49 -11.48 14.27 3.46
C ILE A 49 -10.36 15.22 3.05
N VAL A 50 -9.37 14.72 2.31
CA VAL A 50 -8.25 15.51 1.81
C VAL A 50 -8.76 16.61 0.87
N LYS A 51 -9.73 16.31 0.00
CA LYS A 51 -10.32 17.31 -0.89
C LYS A 51 -10.93 18.48 -0.11
N LYS A 52 -11.67 18.21 0.97
CA LYS A 52 -12.22 19.25 1.86
C LYS A 52 -11.13 20.07 2.56
N ILE A 53 -10.04 19.43 2.98
CA ILE A 53 -8.91 20.13 3.64
C ILE A 53 -8.20 21.04 2.64
N VAL A 54 -7.91 20.54 1.44
CA VAL A 54 -7.22 21.30 0.38
C VAL A 54 -8.06 22.49 -0.09
N ASP A 55 -9.38 22.32 -0.26
CA ASP A 55 -10.30 23.43 -0.59
C ASP A 55 -10.25 24.54 0.47
N LYS A 56 -10.11 24.16 1.75
CA LYS A 56 -10.07 25.10 2.87
C LYS A 56 -8.72 25.82 3.05
N ILE A 57 -7.66 25.28 2.48
CA ILE A 57 -6.30 25.88 2.52
C ILE A 57 -6.05 26.74 1.28
N THR A 58 -6.68 26.42 0.15
CA THR A 58 -6.47 27.10 -1.13
C THR A 58 -7.38 28.33 -1.31
N LYS A 59 -8.41 28.49 -0.48
CA LYS A 59 -9.35 29.62 -0.48
C LYS A 59 -9.18 30.48 0.76
#